data_AF-A0AAX6S377-F1
#
_entry.id   AF-A0AAX6S377-F1
#
_cell.length_a   1.000
_cell.length_b   1.000
_cell.length_c   1.000
_cell.angle_alpha   90.00
_cell.angle_beta   90.00
_cell.angle_gamma   90.00
#
_symmetry.space_group_name_H-M   'P 1'
#
loop_
_entity.id
_entity.type
_entity.pdbx_description
1 polymer ?
#
loop_
_entity_poly.entity_id
_entity_poly.type
_entity_poly.pdbx_seq_one_letter_code
_entity_poly.pdbx_strand_id
1 'polypeptide(L)'
;NTNVSLRPYLASLFFQVPLGKGRRCVILADGFYEWQRCHGTNQRQAYFIYFPQIKTEQPGSSEAAGSAEDWESVWDNWRPLTMAGIFDCWEPPEGGDLLYSYTIITVDSCKSLHDVHHRMPAILDGEEAVSRWLDFGDVPMQEALKLIRPTENITFHPVSPVVNNSRNNTPECLTPLHLVVRKEPKVSGSSQKMMQWLATKSPKKEDQETPLKDETNTPQWSSQFLQKSPLPAKRGGAGLLVRWLKQEEEEEVPAAKRPHSQ
;
A
#
# COMPACT_ATOMS: atom_id res chain seq x y z
N ASN A 1 7.79 -10.84 -7.36
CA ASN A 1 8.54 -9.60 -7.05
C ASN A 1 8.34 -8.62 -8.19
N THR A 2 7.54 -7.59 -7.98
CA THR A 2 7.25 -6.52 -8.97
C THR A 2 8.25 -5.36 -8.91
N ASN A 3 9.17 -5.38 -7.94
CA ASN A 3 10.00 -4.23 -7.54
C ASN A 3 11.49 -4.56 -7.65
N VAL A 4 12.32 -3.52 -7.85
CA VAL A 4 13.77 -3.66 -8.12
C VAL A 4 14.60 -2.96 -7.06
N SER A 5 15.67 -3.59 -6.57
CA SER A 5 16.64 -2.98 -5.66
C SER A 5 17.84 -2.41 -6.42
N LEU A 6 18.20 -1.15 -6.20
CA LEU A 6 19.32 -0.53 -6.93
C LEU A 6 20.70 -1.08 -6.61
N ARG A 7 20.95 -1.58 -5.39
CA ARG A 7 22.33 -1.87 -4.95
C ARG A 7 22.97 -3.09 -5.62
N PRO A 8 22.25 -4.18 -5.94
CA PRO A 8 22.81 -5.28 -6.74
C PRO A 8 22.40 -5.30 -8.23
N TYR A 9 21.37 -4.54 -8.65
CA TYR A 9 20.70 -4.80 -9.94
C TYR A 9 20.83 -3.70 -11.02
N LEU A 10 21.64 -2.66 -10.80
CA LEU A 10 22.13 -1.85 -11.94
C LEU A 10 22.98 -2.67 -12.93
N ALA A 11 23.37 -3.90 -12.55
CA ALA A 11 24.01 -4.88 -13.42
C ALA A 11 23.03 -5.81 -14.17
N SER A 12 21.72 -5.73 -13.90
CA SER A 12 20.73 -6.53 -14.63
C SER A 12 20.39 -5.87 -15.96
N LEU A 13 20.65 -6.58 -17.06
CA LEU A 13 20.34 -6.13 -18.42
C LEU A 13 18.85 -5.72 -18.58
N PHE A 14 17.95 -6.35 -17.81
CA PHE A 14 16.52 -6.05 -17.82
C PHE A 14 16.16 -4.62 -17.37
N PHE A 15 17.04 -3.95 -16.63
CA PHE A 15 16.80 -2.57 -16.15
C PHE A 15 17.76 -1.58 -16.79
N GLN A 16 19.00 -2.01 -17.05
CA GLN A 16 20.00 -1.15 -17.68
C GLN A 16 19.61 -0.77 -19.12
N VAL A 17 19.02 -1.69 -19.89
CA VAL A 17 18.61 -1.41 -21.27
C VAL A 17 17.46 -0.40 -21.32
N PRO A 18 16.33 -0.57 -20.60
CA PRO A 18 15.28 0.44 -20.58
C PRO A 18 15.76 1.78 -20.02
N LEU A 19 16.57 1.78 -18.95
CA LEU A 19 17.09 3.00 -18.33
C LEU A 19 18.04 3.76 -19.28
N GLY A 20 18.89 3.03 -20.02
CA GLY A 20 19.77 3.61 -21.04
C GLY A 20 19.01 4.16 -22.25
N LYS A 21 17.81 3.63 -22.53
CA LYS A 21 16.87 4.19 -23.53
C LYS A 21 16.05 5.37 -23.00
N GLY A 22 16.32 5.84 -21.78
CA GLY A 22 15.57 6.94 -21.16
C GLY A 22 14.16 6.56 -20.70
N ARG A 23 13.84 5.26 -20.57
CA ARG A 23 12.50 4.78 -20.19
C ARG A 23 12.23 4.92 -18.68
N ARG A 24 12.25 6.16 -18.22
CA ARG A 24 11.98 6.56 -16.85
C ARG A 24 10.54 7.04 -16.76
N CYS A 25 9.84 6.64 -15.71
CA CYS A 25 8.46 7.07 -15.44
C CYS A 25 8.27 7.40 -13.96
N VAL A 26 7.17 8.08 -13.66
CA VAL A 26 6.72 8.31 -12.28
C VAL A 26 5.41 7.54 -12.07
N ILE A 27 5.39 6.68 -11.07
CA ILE A 27 4.19 5.95 -10.64
C ILE A 27 3.50 6.81 -9.60
N LEU A 28 2.23 7.14 -9.87
CA LEU A 28 1.35 7.85 -8.95
C LEU A 28 0.58 6.87 -8.08
N ALA A 29 0.43 7.19 -6.80
CA ALA A 29 -0.44 6.49 -5.87
C ALA A 29 -0.90 7.42 -4.76
N ASP A 30 -2.04 7.14 -4.12
CA ASP A 30 -2.43 7.85 -2.89
C ASP A 30 -1.39 7.60 -1.78
N GLY A 31 -0.86 6.38 -1.75
CA GLY A 31 0.19 5.88 -0.87
C GLY A 31 0.46 4.42 -1.19
N PHE A 32 1.22 3.73 -0.35
CA PHE A 32 1.47 2.29 -0.48
C PHE A 32 1.28 1.56 0.84
N TYR A 33 1.04 0.26 0.74
CA TYR A 33 0.90 -0.61 1.92
C TYR A 33 2.19 -1.36 2.20
N GLU A 34 2.49 -1.56 3.48
CA GLU A 34 3.59 -2.44 3.92
C GLU A 34 3.21 -3.20 5.20
N TRP A 35 3.75 -4.41 5.35
CA TRP A 35 3.38 -5.33 6.42
C TRP A 35 4.53 -5.54 7.41
N GLN A 36 4.42 -4.92 8.58
CA GLN A 36 5.34 -5.11 9.68
C GLN A 36 5.23 -6.52 10.26
N ARG A 37 6.36 -7.21 10.41
CA ARG A 37 6.42 -8.50 11.10
C ARG A 37 6.33 -8.27 12.61
N CYS A 38 5.37 -8.91 13.27
CA CYS A 38 5.24 -8.84 14.72
C CYS A 38 6.15 -9.89 15.38
N HIS A 39 7.06 -9.46 16.26
CA HIS A 39 7.97 -10.39 16.96
C HIS A 39 7.20 -11.48 17.71
N GLY A 40 7.67 -12.73 17.57
CA GLY A 40 7.09 -13.89 18.25
C GLY A 40 5.77 -14.40 17.67
N THR A 41 5.28 -13.85 16.54
CA THR A 41 4.08 -14.34 15.87
C THR A 41 4.27 -14.38 14.35
N ASN A 42 3.46 -15.18 13.65
CA ASN A 42 3.37 -15.13 12.18
C ASN A 42 2.42 -14.03 11.67
N GLN A 43 1.80 -13.26 12.58
CA GLN A 43 0.92 -12.16 12.19
C GLN A 43 1.73 -10.96 11.71
N ARG A 44 1.10 -10.17 10.84
CA ARG A 44 1.68 -8.93 10.33
C ARG A 44 0.68 -7.80 10.49
N GLN A 45 1.17 -6.64 10.93
CA GLN A 45 0.40 -5.40 10.98
C GLN A 45 0.57 -4.67 9.64
N ALA A 46 -0.55 -4.40 8.96
CA ALA A 46 -0.55 -3.59 7.74
C ALA A 46 -0.45 -2.10 8.10
N TYR A 47 0.35 -1.36 7.36
CA TYR A 47 0.45 0.09 7.43
C TYR A 47 0.15 0.70 6.08
N PHE A 48 -0.51 1.86 6.07
CA PHE A 48 -0.62 2.71 4.89
C PHE A 48 0.38 3.88 5.02
N ILE A 49 1.20 4.08 3.99
CA ILE A 49 2.35 5.00 3.98
C ILE A 49 2.18 5.99 2.83
N TYR A 50 2.31 7.28 3.11
CA TYR A 50 1.99 8.39 2.19
C TYR A 50 2.80 9.65 2.52
N PHE A 51 2.75 10.66 1.64
CA PHE A 51 3.32 11.97 1.95
C PHE A 51 2.55 12.65 3.09
N PRO A 52 3.19 13.45 3.96
CA PRO A 52 2.46 14.33 4.86
C PRO A 52 1.51 15.24 4.07
N GLN A 53 0.26 15.31 4.51
CA GLN A 53 -0.82 16.05 3.84
C GLN A 53 -1.02 17.41 4.50
N ILE A 54 -1.35 18.42 3.70
CA ILE A 54 -1.63 19.77 4.21
C ILE A 54 -2.95 19.71 4.98
N LYS A 55 -2.93 20.14 6.24
CA LYS A 55 -4.17 20.34 6.99
C LYS A 55 -4.71 21.71 6.63
N THR A 56 -5.83 21.74 5.92
CA THR A 56 -6.58 22.99 5.71
C THR A 56 -7.22 23.37 7.04
N GLU A 57 -6.52 24.13 7.88
CA GLU A 57 -7.14 24.75 9.05
C GLU A 57 -8.07 25.85 8.55
N GLN A 58 -9.38 25.62 8.61
CA GLN A 58 -10.37 26.69 8.48
C GLN A 58 -10.20 27.62 9.69
N PRO A 59 -9.90 28.92 9.50
CA PRO A 59 -9.81 29.86 10.61
C PRO A 59 -11.23 30.15 11.13
N GLY A 60 -11.73 29.33 12.06
CA GLY A 60 -13.00 29.61 12.74
C GLY A 60 -13.71 28.46 13.47
N SER A 61 -13.39 27.19 13.26
CA SER A 61 -14.10 26.09 13.93
C SER A 61 -13.38 25.66 15.21
N SER A 62 -13.91 26.13 16.35
CA SER A 62 -13.65 25.59 17.69
C SER A 62 -13.69 24.07 17.69
N GLU A 63 -12.79 23.47 18.49
CA GLU A 63 -12.67 22.06 18.81
C GLU A 63 -14.04 21.37 19.00
N ALA A 64 -14.54 20.74 17.94
CA ALA A 64 -15.71 19.86 17.98
C ALA A 64 -15.44 18.68 17.04
N ALA A 65 -15.73 17.49 17.57
CA ALA A 65 -15.34 16.19 17.06
C ALA A 65 -15.78 15.91 15.61
N GLY A 66 -14.96 15.10 14.93
CA GLY A 66 -15.03 14.77 13.51
C GLY A 66 -16.44 14.54 12.97
N SER A 67 -16.76 15.31 11.93
CA SER A 67 -17.93 15.09 11.10
C SER A 67 -17.51 14.35 9.84
N ALA A 68 -18.42 13.55 9.29
CA ALA A 68 -18.22 12.83 8.03
C ALA A 68 -18.15 13.76 6.79
N GLU A 69 -18.04 15.07 6.98
CA GLU A 69 -17.84 16.05 5.90
C GLU A 69 -16.34 16.38 5.71
N ASP A 70 -15.50 16.06 6.70
CA ASP A 70 -14.06 16.35 6.67
C ASP A 70 -13.26 15.40 5.74
N TRP A 71 -13.71 14.16 5.51
CA TRP A 71 -12.91 13.18 4.75
C TRP A 71 -13.00 13.36 3.23
N GLU A 72 -14.07 13.95 2.70
CA GLU A 72 -14.14 14.27 1.26
C GLU A 72 -13.20 15.43 0.92
N SER A 73 -13.13 16.46 1.78
CA SER A 73 -12.25 17.61 1.59
C SER A 73 -10.76 17.27 1.64
N VAL A 74 -10.37 16.18 2.31
CA VAL A 74 -8.97 15.72 2.36
C VAL A 74 -8.49 15.25 0.99
N TRP A 75 -9.38 14.69 0.17
CA TRP A 75 -9.02 14.16 -1.15
C TRP A 75 -8.88 15.24 -2.23
N ASP A 76 -9.53 16.40 -2.05
CA ASP A 76 -9.42 17.52 -3.00
C ASP A 76 -8.02 18.12 -3.07
N ASN A 77 -7.29 18.09 -1.95
CA ASN A 77 -5.92 18.59 -1.83
C ASN A 77 -4.93 17.49 -1.46
N TRP A 78 -5.26 16.24 -1.81
CA TRP A 78 -4.36 15.12 -1.53
C TRP A 78 -3.10 15.26 -2.37
N ARG A 79 -1.95 15.25 -1.70
CA ARG A 79 -0.64 15.18 -2.34
C ARG A 79 -0.34 13.73 -2.70
N PRO A 80 -0.39 13.33 -3.99
CA PRO A 80 -0.13 11.96 -4.40
C PRO A 80 1.34 11.62 -4.19
N LEU A 81 1.59 10.36 -3.85
CA LEU A 81 2.92 9.78 -3.79
C LEU A 81 3.48 9.60 -5.22
N THR A 82 4.68 10.11 -5.43
CA THR A 82 5.42 10.06 -6.70
C THR A 82 6.60 9.09 -6.56
N MET A 83 6.50 7.91 -7.17
CA MET A 83 7.53 6.87 -7.06
C MET A 83 8.30 6.75 -8.38
N ALA A 84 9.63 6.69 -8.31
CA ALA A 84 10.48 6.49 -9.47
C ALA A 84 10.29 5.08 -10.05
N GLY A 85 10.01 5.04 -11.34
CA GLY A 85 9.85 3.82 -12.10
C GLY A 85 10.71 3.73 -13.34
N ILE A 86 10.80 2.51 -13.84
CA ILE A 86 11.34 2.18 -15.15
C ILE A 86 10.23 1.47 -15.91
N PHE A 87 10.01 1.84 -17.15
CA PHE A 87 9.04 1.17 -18.02
C PHE A 87 9.71 0.49 -19.21
N ASP A 88 9.03 -0.51 -19.76
CA ASP A 88 9.44 -1.17 -20.99
C ASP A 88 8.23 -1.41 -21.90
N CYS A 89 8.49 -1.50 -23.19
CA CYS A 89 7.47 -1.78 -24.20
C CYS A 89 7.74 -3.15 -24.83
N TRP A 90 6.70 -3.98 -24.90
CA TRP A 90 6.75 -5.30 -25.50
C TRP A 90 5.73 -5.42 -26.63
N GLU A 91 6.20 -5.92 -27.78
CA GLU A 91 5.37 -6.18 -28.95
C GLU A 91 4.98 -7.67 -28.97
N PRO A 92 3.67 -8.00 -28.97
CA PRO A 92 3.22 -9.38 -29.10
C PRO A 92 3.66 -10.00 -30.43
N PRO A 93 4.33 -11.18 -30.44
CA PRO A 93 4.78 -11.83 -31.67
C PRO A 93 3.65 -12.18 -32.63
N GLU A 94 2.45 -12.43 -32.10
CA GLU A 94 1.25 -12.78 -32.87
C GLU A 94 0.54 -11.54 -33.45
N GLY A 95 1.08 -10.35 -33.24
CA GLY A 95 0.43 -9.07 -33.53
C GLY A 95 -0.52 -8.65 -32.41
N GLY A 96 -0.73 -7.34 -32.29
CA GLY A 96 -1.57 -6.73 -31.25
C GLY A 96 -1.03 -5.39 -30.77
N ASP A 97 -1.68 -4.84 -29.75
CA ASP A 97 -1.27 -3.57 -29.15
C ASP A 97 0.04 -3.71 -28.37
N LEU A 98 0.84 -2.64 -28.40
CA LEU A 98 2.05 -2.51 -27.59
C LEU A 98 1.72 -2.64 -26.09
N LEU A 99 2.39 -3.55 -25.40
CA LEU A 99 2.27 -3.69 -23.96
C LEU A 99 3.30 -2.80 -23.26
N TYR A 100 2.83 -1.78 -22.57
CA TYR A 100 3.65 -1.00 -21.65
C TYR A 100 3.58 -1.61 -20.26
N SER A 101 4.73 -1.93 -19.69
CA SER A 101 4.85 -2.43 -18.32
C SER A 101 5.86 -1.59 -17.55
N TYR A 102 5.73 -1.52 -16.23
CA TYR A 102 6.64 -0.77 -15.39
C TYR A 102 7.05 -1.54 -14.14
N THR A 103 8.13 -1.09 -13.53
CA THR A 103 8.57 -1.54 -12.22
C THR A 103 8.89 -0.35 -11.33
N ILE A 104 8.60 -0.49 -10.04
CA ILE A 104 8.94 0.53 -9.03
C ILE A 104 10.36 0.28 -8.53
N ILE A 105 11.18 1.32 -8.55
CA ILE A 105 12.52 1.29 -7.97
C ILE A 105 12.38 1.32 -6.44
N THR A 106 13.16 0.49 -5.75
CA THR A 106 13.20 0.45 -4.29
C THR A 106 14.60 0.79 -3.78
N VAL A 107 14.63 1.40 -2.60
CA VAL A 107 15.81 1.77 -1.82
C VAL A 107 15.71 1.18 -0.42
N ASP A 108 16.76 1.35 0.38
CA ASP A 108 16.68 1.03 1.80
C ASP A 108 15.65 1.94 2.47
N SER A 109 14.96 1.44 3.49
CA SER A 109 14.01 2.26 4.25
C SER A 109 14.72 3.39 4.99
N CYS A 110 14.03 4.52 5.16
CA CYS A 110 14.43 5.56 6.09
C CYS A 110 14.28 5.09 7.56
N LYS A 111 14.71 5.92 8.52
CA LYS A 111 14.73 5.52 9.94
C LYS A 111 13.34 5.22 10.48
N SER A 112 12.34 6.02 10.11
CA SER A 112 10.97 5.88 10.63
C SER A 112 10.25 4.62 10.10
N LEU A 113 10.60 4.15 8.90
CA LEU A 113 10.02 2.94 8.30
C LEU A 113 10.80 1.67 8.59
N HIS A 114 12.02 1.76 9.10
CA HIS A 114 12.89 0.60 9.25
C HIS A 114 12.26 -0.50 10.12
N ASP A 115 11.52 -0.11 11.16
CA ASP A 115 10.80 -1.04 12.03
C ASP A 115 9.60 -1.71 11.34
N VAL A 116 9.04 -1.07 10.31
CA VAL A 116 7.97 -1.62 9.47
C VAL A 116 8.56 -2.57 8.44
N HIS A 117 9.53 -2.11 7.65
CA HIS A 117 10.22 -2.91 6.64
C HIS A 117 11.55 -2.27 6.22
N HIS A 118 12.55 -3.10 5.92
CA HIS A 118 13.91 -2.68 5.52
C HIS A 118 14.03 -2.01 4.13
N ARG A 119 12.95 -1.96 3.36
CA ARG A 119 12.92 -1.43 1.98
C ARG A 119 11.73 -0.50 1.82
N MET A 120 11.89 0.51 0.98
CA MET A 120 10.81 1.42 0.57
C MET A 120 10.92 1.77 -0.91
N PRO A 121 9.85 2.24 -1.55
CA PRO A 121 9.93 2.84 -2.88
C PRO A 121 10.89 4.03 -2.92
N ALA A 122 11.52 4.23 -4.07
CA ALA A 122 12.24 5.45 -4.39
C ALA A 122 11.24 6.58 -4.62
N ILE A 123 11.05 7.44 -3.62
CA ILE A 123 10.08 8.54 -3.69
C ILE A 123 10.76 9.79 -4.25
N LEU A 124 10.14 10.42 -5.24
CA LEU A 124 10.58 11.67 -5.88
C LEU A 124 9.83 12.84 -5.25
N ASP A 125 10.41 13.41 -4.19
CA ASP A 125 9.78 14.47 -3.41
C ASP A 125 9.90 15.84 -4.10
N GLY A 126 8.77 16.34 -4.61
CA GLY A 126 8.66 17.65 -5.24
C GLY A 126 8.77 17.63 -6.77
N GLU A 127 8.31 18.70 -7.40
CA GLU A 127 8.24 18.84 -8.86
C GLU A 127 9.63 18.79 -9.51
N GLU A 128 10.64 19.43 -8.91
CA GLU A 128 12.01 19.42 -9.45
C GLU A 128 12.55 17.98 -9.59
N ALA A 129 12.35 17.13 -8.57
CA ALA A 129 12.79 15.75 -8.60
C ALA A 129 12.02 14.94 -9.66
N VAL A 130 10.72 15.18 -9.80
CA VAL A 130 9.86 14.57 -10.82
C VAL A 130 10.30 14.98 -12.22
N SER A 131 10.44 16.28 -12.50
CA SER A 131 10.85 16.81 -13.80
C SER A 131 12.22 16.28 -14.20
N ARG A 132 13.21 16.34 -13.30
CA ARG A 132 14.55 15.81 -13.58
C ARG A 132 14.56 14.30 -13.82
N TRP A 133 13.67 13.56 -13.18
CA TRP A 133 13.55 12.13 -13.42
C TRP A 133 12.89 11.83 -14.77
N LEU A 134 11.87 12.59 -15.17
CA LEU A 134 11.17 12.39 -16.44
C LEU A 134 11.97 12.89 -17.65
N ASP A 135 12.81 13.91 -17.47
CA ASP A 135 13.56 14.56 -18.53
C ASP A 135 14.78 13.74 -18.96
N PHE A 136 14.56 12.69 -19.74
CA PHE A 136 15.64 11.86 -20.29
C PHE A 136 16.39 12.53 -21.44
N GLY A 137 15.89 13.65 -21.97
CA GLY A 137 16.53 14.43 -23.02
C GLY A 137 17.72 15.22 -22.47
N ASP A 138 17.50 15.96 -21.39
CA ASP A 138 18.52 16.85 -20.82
C ASP A 138 19.18 16.29 -19.55
N VAL A 139 18.54 15.34 -18.84
CA VAL A 139 19.11 14.71 -17.63
C VAL A 139 19.67 13.33 -17.93
N PRO A 140 21.01 13.17 -18.00
CA PRO A 140 21.63 11.88 -18.26
C PRO A 140 21.39 10.89 -17.12
N MET A 141 21.49 9.59 -17.44
CA MET A 141 21.21 8.50 -16.51
C MET A 141 21.95 8.64 -15.17
N GLN A 142 23.22 9.03 -15.18
CA GLN A 142 24.04 9.17 -13.97
C GLN A 142 23.50 10.25 -13.02
N GLU A 143 22.99 11.36 -13.56
CA GLU A 143 22.38 12.43 -12.77
C GLU A 143 20.99 12.03 -12.27
N ALA A 144 20.20 11.35 -13.09
CA ALA A 144 18.89 10.83 -12.69
C ALA A 144 19.02 9.82 -11.52
N LEU A 145 20.03 8.95 -11.54
CA LEU A 145 20.27 7.97 -10.47
C LEU A 145 20.61 8.62 -9.11
N LYS A 146 21.13 9.86 -9.08
CA LYS A 146 21.37 10.59 -7.82
C LYS A 146 20.07 10.96 -7.10
N LEU A 147 18.95 11.04 -7.83
CA LEU A 147 17.64 11.27 -7.24
C LEU A 147 17.15 10.05 -6.45
N ILE A 148 17.70 8.87 -6.73
CA ILE A 148 17.21 7.65 -6.11
C ILE A 148 17.88 7.38 -4.77
N ARG A 149 17.22 7.82 -3.71
CA ARG A 149 17.65 7.69 -2.33
C ARG A 149 16.45 7.58 -1.38
N PRO A 150 16.64 7.08 -0.15
CA PRO A 150 15.59 7.11 0.86
C PRO A 150 15.18 8.56 1.15
N THR A 151 13.89 8.77 1.43
CA THR A 151 13.37 10.05 1.92
C THR A 151 12.81 9.88 3.33
N GLU A 152 12.97 10.91 4.14
CA GLU A 152 12.37 10.99 5.49
C GLU A 152 10.99 11.69 5.44
N ASN A 153 10.63 12.32 4.31
CA ASN A 153 9.37 13.06 4.15
C ASN A 153 8.20 12.13 3.86
N ILE A 154 7.87 11.28 4.83
CA ILE A 154 6.77 10.32 4.76
C ILE A 154 6.11 10.19 6.13
N THR A 155 4.84 9.81 6.11
CA THR A 155 4.09 9.47 7.31
C THR A 155 3.30 8.18 7.07
N PHE A 156 2.84 7.54 8.15
CA PHE A 156 2.13 6.28 8.06
C PHE A 156 1.25 6.04 9.29
N HIS A 157 0.23 5.20 9.11
CA HIS A 157 -0.63 4.73 10.20
C HIS A 157 -1.02 3.26 9.99
N PRO A 158 -1.29 2.49 11.06
CA PRO A 158 -1.74 1.11 10.94
C PRO A 158 -3.14 1.06 10.32
N VAL A 159 -3.40 0.06 9.48
CA VAL A 159 -4.69 -0.15 8.81
C VAL A 159 -5.24 -1.57 9.03
N SER A 160 -6.53 -1.74 8.75
CA SER A 160 -7.25 -2.99 8.93
C SER A 160 -6.70 -4.13 8.08
N PRO A 161 -6.69 -5.39 8.58
CA PRO A 161 -6.39 -6.57 7.76
C PRO A 161 -7.30 -6.77 6.55
N VAL A 162 -8.39 -6.00 6.42
CA VAL A 162 -9.24 -5.94 5.21
C VAL A 162 -8.39 -5.77 3.94
N VAL A 163 -7.31 -4.98 3.99
CA VAL A 163 -6.40 -4.76 2.86
C VAL A 163 -5.66 -6.02 2.39
N ASN A 164 -5.56 -7.07 3.22
CA ASN A 164 -4.82 -8.29 2.88
C ASN A 164 -5.44 -9.07 1.71
N ASN A 165 -6.73 -8.87 1.44
CA ASN A 165 -7.40 -9.46 0.30
C ASN A 165 -7.50 -8.41 -0.81
N SER A 166 -6.72 -8.59 -1.88
CA SER A 166 -6.66 -7.66 -3.03
C SER A 166 -7.99 -7.48 -3.77
N ARG A 167 -8.99 -8.34 -3.53
CA ARG A 167 -10.35 -8.16 -4.05
C ARG A 167 -11.13 -7.06 -3.32
N ASN A 168 -10.67 -6.65 -2.14
CA ASN A 168 -11.30 -5.60 -1.35
C ASN A 168 -10.86 -4.23 -1.87
N ASN A 169 -11.81 -3.49 -2.44
CA ASN A 169 -11.63 -2.12 -2.92
C ASN A 169 -12.63 -1.20 -2.21
N THR A 170 -12.39 -0.93 -0.93
CA THR A 170 -13.24 -0.12 -0.06
C THR A 170 -12.40 0.93 0.70
N PRO A 171 -12.99 2.07 1.11
CA PRO A 171 -12.29 3.08 1.91
C PRO A 171 -11.71 2.56 3.24
N GLU A 172 -12.29 1.48 3.78
CA GLU A 172 -11.82 0.80 4.99
C GLU A 172 -10.37 0.29 4.88
N CYS A 173 -9.87 0.04 3.66
CA CYS A 173 -8.48 -0.37 3.43
C CYS A 173 -7.47 0.70 3.86
N LEU A 174 -7.87 1.97 3.84
CA LEU A 174 -7.05 3.14 4.16
C LEU A 174 -7.35 3.71 5.54
N THR A 175 -8.41 3.25 6.20
CA THR A 175 -8.88 3.87 7.44
C THR A 175 -7.91 3.59 8.58
N PRO A 176 -7.43 4.62 9.31
CA PRO A 176 -6.56 4.42 10.45
C PRO A 176 -7.17 3.50 11.50
N LEU A 177 -6.45 2.45 11.88
CA LEU A 177 -6.79 1.65 13.03
C LEU A 177 -6.42 2.40 14.30
N HIS A 178 -7.44 2.71 15.11
CA HIS A 178 -7.19 3.08 16.49
C HIS A 178 -6.79 1.81 17.25
N LEU A 179 -5.50 1.65 17.55
CA LEU A 179 -5.01 0.55 18.37
C LEU A 179 -5.56 0.73 19.79
N VAL A 180 -6.72 0.14 20.07
CA VAL A 180 -7.15 -0.05 21.44
C VAL A 180 -6.17 -1.05 22.03
N VAL A 181 -5.25 -0.56 22.86
CA VAL A 181 -4.36 -1.40 23.67
C VAL A 181 -5.25 -2.40 24.39
N ARG A 182 -5.26 -3.65 23.92
CA ARG A 182 -5.88 -4.73 24.67
C ARG A 182 -5.06 -4.83 25.95
N LYS A 183 -5.58 -4.28 27.05
CA LYS A 183 -5.17 -4.70 28.39
C LYS A 183 -5.16 -6.22 28.38
N GLU A 184 -4.08 -6.79 28.90
CA GLU A 184 -3.92 -8.25 28.97
C GLU A 184 -5.24 -8.90 29.40
N PRO A 185 -5.64 -10.02 28.76
CA PRO A 185 -6.85 -10.70 29.15
C PRO A 185 -6.69 -11.12 30.61
N LYS A 186 -7.42 -10.46 31.51
CA LYS A 186 -7.62 -10.97 32.88
C LYS A 186 -8.13 -12.39 32.71
N VAL A 187 -7.36 -13.35 33.21
CA VAL A 187 -7.70 -14.77 33.20
C VAL A 187 -9.11 -14.89 33.78
N SER A 188 -10.09 -15.16 32.92
CA SER A 188 -11.45 -15.46 33.36
C SER A 188 -11.41 -16.76 34.14
N GLY A 189 -12.15 -16.86 35.25
CA GLY A 189 -12.11 -18.01 36.15
C GLY A 189 -12.43 -19.37 35.50
N SER A 190 -12.95 -19.38 34.27
CA SER A 190 -13.10 -20.59 33.45
C SER A 190 -11.76 -21.16 32.94
N SER A 191 -10.76 -20.31 32.67
CA SER A 191 -9.43 -20.71 32.21
C SER A 191 -8.59 -21.35 33.32
N GLN A 192 -8.80 -21.00 34.60
CA GLN A 192 -8.11 -21.65 35.73
C GLN A 192 -8.62 -23.08 35.96
N LYS A 193 -9.93 -23.31 35.83
CA LYS A 193 -10.51 -24.66 36.01
C LYS A 193 -10.04 -25.63 34.93
N MET A 194 -9.89 -25.16 33.69
CA MET A 194 -9.35 -25.96 32.58
C MET A 194 -7.88 -26.34 32.81
N MET A 195 -7.05 -25.42 33.30
CA MET A 195 -5.64 -25.72 33.63
C MET A 195 -5.51 -26.67 34.83
N GLN A 196 -6.43 -26.60 35.79
CA GLN A 196 -6.45 -27.50 36.95
C GLN A 196 -6.89 -28.92 36.58
N TRP A 197 -7.79 -29.07 35.60
CA TRP A 197 -8.20 -30.36 35.05
C TRP A 197 -7.10 -31.05 34.23
N LEU A 198 -6.31 -30.27 33.47
CA LEU A 198 -5.15 -30.79 32.72
C LEU A 198 -3.96 -31.18 33.63
N ALA A 199 -3.90 -30.62 34.85
CA ALA A 199 -2.84 -30.90 35.80
C ALA A 199 -3.04 -32.21 36.60
N THR A 200 -4.26 -32.78 36.61
CA THR A 200 -4.51 -34.07 37.25
C THR A 200 -4.17 -35.21 36.30
N LYS A 201 -3.05 -35.90 36.58
CA LYS A 201 -2.61 -37.09 35.83
C LYS A 201 -3.64 -38.21 35.94
N SER A 202 -4.18 -38.67 34.80
CA SER A 202 -4.95 -39.91 34.74
C SER A 202 -4.06 -41.14 35.08
N PRO A 203 -4.58 -42.17 35.77
CA PRO A 203 -3.80 -43.37 36.08
C PRO A 203 -3.60 -44.24 34.84
N LYS A 204 -2.44 -44.89 34.75
CA LYS A 204 -2.11 -45.93 33.75
C LYS A 204 -2.99 -47.16 33.91
N LYS A 205 -3.43 -47.75 32.79
CA LYS A 205 -3.63 -49.20 32.68
C LYS A 205 -3.43 -49.69 31.24
N GLU A 206 -2.74 -50.83 31.14
CA GLU A 206 -2.32 -51.56 29.93
C GLU A 206 -3.47 -52.17 29.11
N ASP A 207 -3.12 -52.41 27.84
CA ASP A 207 -3.73 -53.09 26.69
C ASP A 207 -4.93 -54.04 26.87
N GLN A 208 -5.93 -53.89 25.98
CA GLN A 208 -6.25 -54.88 24.91
C GLN A 208 -7.34 -54.37 23.93
N GLU A 209 -7.34 -55.00 22.74
CA GLU A 209 -7.92 -54.71 21.42
C GLU A 209 -9.32 -54.08 21.24
N THR A 210 -9.42 -53.31 20.15
CA THR A 210 -10.60 -52.69 19.47
C THR A 210 -11.58 -53.70 18.86
N PRO A 211 -12.88 -53.36 18.60
CA PRO A 211 -13.24 -52.66 17.35
C PRO A 211 -14.39 -51.62 17.39
N LEU A 212 -14.16 -50.51 16.67
CA LEU A 212 -15.04 -49.73 15.77
C LEU A 212 -16.45 -49.28 16.22
N LYS A 213 -16.67 -47.95 16.34
CA LYS A 213 -17.40 -47.12 15.34
C LYS A 213 -17.57 -45.64 15.73
N ASP A 214 -17.28 -44.80 14.74
CA ASP A 214 -17.81 -43.47 14.40
C ASP A 214 -17.98 -42.39 15.48
N GLU A 215 -16.98 -41.50 15.55
CA GLU A 215 -17.15 -40.11 15.95
C GLU A 215 -17.20 -39.20 14.72
N THR A 216 -18.07 -38.19 14.74
CA THR A 216 -17.68 -36.78 14.56
C THR A 216 -18.90 -35.90 14.82
N ASN A 217 -19.00 -35.35 16.01
CA ASN A 217 -19.83 -34.19 16.31
C ASN A 217 -18.88 -33.04 16.70
N THR A 218 -18.55 -32.20 15.72
CA THR A 218 -17.75 -30.97 15.89
C THR A 218 -18.70 -29.81 16.12
N PRO A 219 -18.57 -28.99 17.18
CA PRO A 219 -19.41 -27.81 17.33
C PRO A 219 -18.97 -26.69 16.38
N GLN A 220 -19.90 -26.29 15.52
CA GLN A 220 -19.87 -25.15 14.61
C GLN A 220 -19.67 -23.81 15.36
N TRP A 221 -18.71 -23.00 14.89
CA TRP A 221 -18.60 -21.59 15.27
C TRP A 221 -19.68 -20.78 14.55
N SER A 222 -20.69 -20.29 15.28
CA SER A 222 -21.69 -19.36 14.76
C SER A 222 -21.16 -17.92 14.81
N SER A 223 -20.88 -17.37 13.64
CA SER A 223 -20.78 -15.91 13.44
C SER A 223 -22.19 -15.36 13.25
N GLN A 224 -22.81 -14.88 14.32
CA GLN A 224 -23.97 -14.00 14.23
C GLN A 224 -23.79 -12.82 15.17
N PHE A 225 -24.28 -11.68 14.69
CA PHE A 225 -24.33 -10.35 15.31
C PHE A 225 -23.23 -9.36 14.89
N LEU A 226 -23.44 -8.77 13.71
CA LEU A 226 -23.44 -7.31 13.56
C LEU A 226 -24.48 -6.93 12.50
N GLN A 227 -25.48 -6.18 12.94
CA GLN A 227 -26.58 -5.69 12.10
C GLN A 227 -26.04 -4.76 11.00
N LYS A 228 -26.45 -5.02 9.76
CA LYS A 228 -26.27 -4.11 8.64
C LYS A 228 -27.13 -2.86 8.89
N SER A 229 -26.50 -1.71 9.04
CA SER A 229 -27.16 -0.41 8.80
C SER A 229 -26.82 0.05 7.38
N PRO A 230 -27.74 0.68 6.64
CA PRO A 230 -27.48 1.12 5.27
C PRO A 230 -26.67 2.42 5.29
N LEU A 231 -25.50 2.43 4.61
CA LEU A 231 -24.74 3.65 4.31
C LEU A 231 -24.94 4.06 2.83
N PRO A 232 -24.87 5.37 2.53
CA PRO A 232 -25.19 5.92 1.22
C PRO A 232 -24.12 5.57 0.16
N ALA A 233 -24.49 5.78 -1.10
CA ALA A 233 -23.78 5.27 -2.27
C ALA A 233 -22.38 5.87 -2.49
N LYS A 234 -21.38 4.98 -2.43
CA LYS A 234 -20.22 4.81 -3.34
C LYS A 234 -19.72 6.04 -4.12
N ARG A 235 -18.43 6.38 -3.90
CA ARG A 235 -17.43 6.72 -4.93
C ARG A 235 -16.03 6.34 -4.39
N GLY A 236 -15.28 5.51 -5.10
CA GLY A 236 -13.93 5.08 -4.73
C GLY A 236 -12.86 6.02 -5.31
N GLY A 237 -11.69 6.08 -4.67
CA GLY A 237 -10.58 7.00 -5.01
C GLY A 237 -10.08 6.96 -6.46
N ALA A 238 -10.32 5.85 -7.17
CA ALA A 238 -10.00 5.73 -8.60
C ALA A 238 -10.69 6.78 -9.50
N GLY A 239 -11.84 7.33 -9.09
CA GLY A 239 -12.57 8.32 -9.87
C GLY A 239 -11.92 9.71 -9.92
N LEU A 240 -11.04 10.04 -8.96
CA LEU A 240 -10.42 11.36 -8.86
C LEU A 240 -9.06 11.44 -9.55
N LEU A 241 -8.24 10.38 -9.52
CA LEU A 241 -7.01 10.30 -10.32
C LEU A 241 -7.32 10.51 -11.83
N VAL A 242 -8.44 9.95 -12.29
CA VAL A 242 -8.93 10.14 -13.67
C VAL A 242 -9.38 11.59 -13.92
N ARG A 243 -9.89 12.31 -12.90
CA ARG A 243 -10.26 13.73 -13.04
C ARG A 243 -9.04 14.64 -13.05
N TRP A 244 -8.05 14.36 -12.20
CA TRP A 244 -6.79 15.11 -12.16
C TRP A 244 -6.04 14.99 -13.49
N LEU A 245 -5.92 13.77 -14.04
CA LEU A 245 -5.34 13.54 -15.38
C LEU A 245 -6.10 14.26 -16.50
N LYS A 246 -7.43 14.41 -16.37
CA LYS A 246 -8.26 15.15 -17.34
C LYS A 246 -8.19 16.66 -17.18
N GLN A 247 -7.88 17.16 -15.99
CA GLN A 247 -7.77 18.59 -15.73
C GLN A 247 -6.55 19.19 -16.44
N GLU A 248 -5.47 18.41 -16.61
CA GLU A 248 -4.30 18.82 -17.40
C GLU A 248 -4.53 18.74 -18.93
N GLU A 249 -5.36 17.80 -19.42
CA GLU A 249 -5.71 17.73 -20.86
C GLU A 249 -6.56 18.92 -21.35
N GLU A 250 -7.31 19.59 -20.46
CA GLU A 250 -8.15 20.74 -20.82
C GLU A 250 -7.39 22.09 -20.80
N GLU A 251 -6.21 22.19 -20.18
CA GLU A 251 -5.42 23.43 -20.12
C GLU A 251 -4.37 23.59 -21.25
N GLU A 252 -4.03 22.55 -22.01
CA GLU A 252 -3.12 22.65 -23.17
C GLU A 252 -3.81 22.51 -24.53
N VAL A 253 -4.41 23.60 -25.06
CA VAL A 253 -4.48 23.82 -26.52
C VAL A 253 -4.43 25.32 -26.84
N PRO A 254 -3.43 25.78 -27.63
CA PRO A 254 -3.81 26.28 -28.94
C PRO A 254 -3.00 25.63 -30.06
N ALA A 255 -3.73 25.16 -31.06
CA ALA A 255 -3.23 24.46 -32.24
C ALA A 255 -2.18 25.27 -33.03
N ALA A 256 -0.98 24.70 -33.15
CA ALA A 256 0.04 25.18 -34.07
C ALA A 256 -0.35 24.89 -35.54
N LYS A 257 -0.48 25.96 -36.33
CA LYS A 257 -0.70 25.92 -37.78
C LYS A 257 0.51 25.29 -38.48
N ARG A 258 0.27 24.31 -39.36
CA ARG A 258 1.27 23.75 -40.29
C ARG A 258 1.74 24.80 -41.30
N PRO A 259 3.03 24.87 -41.66
CA PRO A 259 3.48 25.71 -42.76
C PRO A 259 3.18 25.03 -44.11
N HIS A 260 2.71 25.82 -45.08
CA HIS A 260 2.59 25.43 -46.48
C HIS A 260 3.97 25.30 -47.12
N SER A 261 4.14 24.22 -47.89
CA SER A 261 5.24 24.04 -48.84
C SER A 261 4.98 24.87 -50.11
N GLN A 262 5.98 25.64 -50.53
CA GLN A 262 6.30 25.90 -51.94
C GLN A 262 7.77 25.55 -52.16
#